data_AF-A0A510JGB0-F1
#
_entry.id   AF-A0A510JGB0-F1
#
_cell.length_a   1.000
_cell.length_b   1.000
_cell.length_c   1.000
_cell.angle_alpha   90.00
_cell.angle_beta   90.00
_cell.angle_gamma   90.00
#
_symmetry.space_group_name_H-M   'P 1'
#
loop_
_entity.id
_entity.type
_entity.pdbx_description
1 polymer ?
#
loop_
_entity_poly.entity_id
_entity_poly.type
_entity_poly.pdbx_seq_one_letter_code
_entity_poly.pdbx_strand_id
1 'polypeptide(L)'
;MGFEKMEETLRVREDKMALKYFRIVKEGNVDVYFRKGKRYTGMVEMTTKDDVVTGTEKIVDGYKEGEWKFFYPNGKYLGLNVFFEGEKNGKIEKYYENGQLEFEGQYKNDRKIGEWKWFDESGNIIDTQTYDGTQIEKSDSVVVKKSGSGFLNILEIILRIIRVFR
;
A
#
# COMPACT_ATOMS: atom_id res chain seq x y z
N MET A 1 -22.72 19.10 -21.13
CA MET A 1 -22.47 19.42 -19.70
C MET A 1 -22.58 18.12 -18.93
N GLY A 2 -21.46 17.42 -18.74
CA GLY A 2 -21.43 16.17 -17.99
C GLY A 2 -21.35 16.49 -16.51
N PHE A 3 -22.31 15.99 -15.72
CA PHE A 3 -22.28 16.08 -14.28
C PHE A 3 -21.04 15.32 -13.78
N GLU A 4 -20.04 16.07 -13.33
CA GLU A 4 -18.90 15.57 -12.57
C GLU A 4 -19.47 15.03 -11.26
N LYS A 5 -19.78 13.73 -11.27
CA LYS A 5 -20.38 13.03 -10.13
C LYS A 5 -19.36 13.12 -9.01
N MET A 6 -19.60 13.99 -8.02
CA MET A 6 -18.71 14.14 -6.86
C MET A 6 -18.30 12.75 -6.38
N GLU A 7 -17.00 12.47 -6.43
CA GLU A 7 -16.46 11.18 -5.99
C GLU A 7 -16.84 11.02 -4.51
N GLU A 8 -17.64 10.00 -4.18
CA GLU A 8 -18.08 9.79 -2.81
C GLU A 8 -16.87 9.43 -1.95
N THR A 9 -16.50 10.28 -0.97
CA THR A 9 -15.48 9.93 0.02
C THR A 9 -16.10 9.15 1.17
N LEU A 10 -15.65 7.92 1.38
CA LEU A 10 -16.03 7.06 2.49
C LEU A 10 -14.92 6.99 3.53
N ARG A 11 -15.23 7.32 4.79
CA ARG A 11 -14.31 7.11 5.92
C ARG A 11 -14.48 5.71 6.51
N VAL A 12 -13.39 4.96 6.54
CA VAL A 12 -13.30 3.60 7.07
C VAL A 12 -12.34 3.60 8.23
N ARG A 13 -12.81 3.19 9.41
CA ARG A 13 -11.91 3.06 10.56
C ARG A 13 -11.13 1.76 10.50
N GLU A 14 -9.83 1.82 10.74
CA GLU A 14 -8.93 0.66 10.68
C GLU A 14 -9.30 -0.45 11.68
N ASP A 15 -9.87 -0.07 12.83
CA ASP A 15 -10.33 -1.01 13.85
C ASP A 15 -11.57 -1.82 13.41
N LYS A 16 -12.25 -1.36 12.37
CA LYS A 16 -13.43 -1.99 11.80
C LYS A 16 -13.02 -2.67 10.50
N MET A 17 -12.94 -4.01 10.52
CA MET A 17 -12.65 -4.84 9.35
C MET A 17 -13.30 -4.28 8.07
N ALA A 18 -12.56 -4.22 6.96
CA ALA A 18 -13.05 -3.69 5.68
C ALA A 18 -14.39 -4.30 5.22
N LEU A 19 -14.64 -5.56 5.59
CA LEU A 19 -15.90 -6.28 5.35
C LEU A 19 -17.14 -5.64 5.97
N LYS A 20 -16.97 -4.75 6.97
CA LYS A 20 -18.06 -3.95 7.51
C LYS A 20 -18.61 -2.97 6.48
N TYR A 21 -17.75 -2.41 5.64
CA TYR A 21 -18.07 -1.32 4.73
C TYR A 21 -18.32 -1.80 3.30
N PHE A 22 -17.61 -2.86 2.91
CA PHE A 22 -17.66 -3.43 1.58
C PHE A 22 -17.97 -4.92 1.63
N ARG A 23 -18.75 -5.38 0.65
CA ARG A 23 -18.66 -6.77 0.20
C ARG A 23 -17.49 -6.84 -0.78
N ILE A 24 -16.54 -7.73 -0.53
CA ILE A 24 -15.37 -7.92 -1.40
C ILE A 24 -15.50 -9.28 -2.09
N VAL A 25 -15.32 -9.29 -3.40
CA VAL A 25 -15.36 -10.51 -4.23
C VAL A 25 -14.06 -10.61 -5.00
N LYS A 26 -13.46 -11.80 -5.08
CA LYS A 26 -12.31 -12.01 -5.95
C LYS A 26 -12.75 -12.25 -7.39
N GLU A 27 -12.17 -11.50 -8.32
CA GLU A 27 -12.27 -11.74 -9.76
C GLU A 27 -10.85 -12.05 -10.27
N GLY A 28 -10.52 -13.33 -10.43
CA GLY A 28 -9.12 -13.73 -10.66
C GLY A 28 -8.26 -13.42 -9.44
N ASN A 29 -7.19 -12.63 -9.63
CA ASN A 29 -6.27 -12.25 -8.55
C ASN A 29 -6.66 -10.93 -7.86
N VAL A 30 -7.56 -10.15 -8.45
CA VAL A 30 -7.94 -8.83 -7.93
C VAL A 30 -9.15 -8.90 -7.01
N ASP A 31 -9.15 -8.01 -6.02
CA ASP A 31 -10.28 -7.80 -5.11
C ASP A 31 -11.22 -6.73 -5.69
N VAL A 32 -12.50 -7.04 -5.77
CA VAL A 32 -13.55 -6.15 -6.29
C VAL A 32 -14.48 -5.71 -5.18
N TYR A 33 -14.61 -4.40 -5.01
CA TYR A 33 -15.28 -3.76 -3.89
C TYR A 33 -16.71 -3.35 -4.25
N PHE A 34 -17.67 -3.88 -3.48
CA PHE A 34 -19.09 -3.58 -3.62
C PHE A 34 -19.62 -2.87 -2.38
N ARG A 35 -20.41 -1.82 -2.57
CA ARG A 35 -21.13 -1.11 -1.50
C ARG A 35 -22.60 -1.00 -1.86
N LYS A 36 -23.48 -1.42 -0.94
CA LYS A 36 -24.94 -1.48 -1.14
C LYS A 36 -25.33 -2.23 -2.43
N GLY A 37 -24.63 -3.33 -2.71
CA GLY A 37 -24.91 -4.22 -3.84
C GLY A 37 -24.41 -3.74 -5.21
N LYS A 38 -23.66 -2.64 -5.30
CA LYS A 38 -23.09 -2.12 -6.55
C LYS A 38 -21.57 -2.01 -6.45
N ARG A 39 -20.87 -2.16 -7.58
CA ARG A 39 -19.44 -1.84 -7.69
C ARG A 39 -19.21 -0.41 -7.23
N TYR A 40 -18.23 -0.21 -6.36
CA TYR A 40 -17.98 1.07 -5.72
C TYR A 40 -17.08 1.94 -6.60
N THR A 41 -17.43 3.23 -6.72
CA THR A 41 -16.56 4.25 -7.32
C THR A 41 -16.52 5.43 -6.37
N GLY A 42 -15.33 5.78 -5.91
CA GLY A 42 -15.14 6.86 -4.94
C GLY A 42 -13.78 6.79 -4.24
N MET A 43 -13.60 7.71 -3.31
CA MET A 43 -12.41 7.79 -2.46
C MET A 43 -12.68 7.09 -1.13
N VAL A 44 -11.71 6.35 -0.60
CA VAL A 44 -11.75 5.81 0.75
C VAL A 44 -10.65 6.45 1.56
N GLU A 45 -11.02 7.00 2.72
CA GLU A 45 -10.10 7.49 3.73
C GLU A 45 -10.05 6.48 4.87
N MET A 46 -8.89 5.87 5.10
CA MET A 46 -8.64 5.05 6.28
C MET A 46 -8.34 5.97 7.47
N THR A 47 -8.98 5.70 8.60
CA THR A 47 -8.79 6.51 9.81
C THR A 47 -8.53 5.67 11.05
N THR A 48 -7.79 6.24 12.01
CA THR A 48 -7.70 5.72 13.36
C THR A 48 -9.03 5.88 14.11
N LYS A 49 -9.09 5.40 15.35
CA LYS A 49 -10.25 5.62 16.25
C LYS A 49 -10.47 7.11 16.58
N ASP A 50 -9.42 7.91 16.51
CA ASP A 50 -9.39 9.33 16.84
C ASP A 50 -9.49 10.21 15.56
N ASP A 51 -10.02 9.62 14.48
CA ASP A 51 -10.28 10.25 13.17
C ASP A 51 -9.04 10.83 12.46
N VAL A 52 -7.84 10.35 12.80
CA VAL A 52 -6.61 10.66 12.06
C VAL A 52 -6.57 9.84 10.79
N VAL A 53 -6.40 10.48 9.64
CA VAL A 53 -6.27 9.79 8.34
C VAL A 53 -4.91 9.11 8.24
N THR A 54 -4.94 7.82 7.93
CA THR A 54 -3.77 6.94 7.79
C THR A 54 -3.65 6.35 6.40
N GLY A 55 -4.66 6.54 5.55
CA GLY A 55 -4.60 6.11 4.17
C GLY A 55 -5.65 6.78 3.30
N THR A 56 -5.32 6.95 2.02
CA THR A 56 -6.25 7.43 1.00
C THR A 56 -6.18 6.51 -0.21
N GLU A 57 -7.35 6.09 -0.68
CA GLU A 57 -7.51 5.06 -1.68
C GLU A 57 -8.52 5.53 -2.72
N LYS A 58 -8.21 5.42 -4.01
CA LYS A 58 -9.20 5.59 -5.07
C LYS A 58 -9.66 4.22 -5.56
N ILE A 59 -10.97 4.05 -5.66
CA ILE A 59 -11.61 2.85 -6.22
C ILE A 59 -12.48 3.29 -7.39
N VAL A 60 -12.34 2.64 -8.54
CA VAL A 60 -13.09 2.88 -9.77
C VAL A 60 -13.67 1.56 -10.28
N ASP A 61 -14.99 1.52 -10.43
CA ASP A 61 -15.75 0.31 -10.79
C ASP A 61 -15.40 -0.91 -9.92
N GLY A 62 -15.20 -0.67 -8.63
CA GLY A 62 -14.84 -1.70 -7.67
C GLY A 62 -13.37 -2.10 -7.70
N TYR A 63 -12.53 -1.57 -8.58
CA TYR A 63 -11.09 -1.86 -8.63
C TYR A 63 -10.27 -0.72 -8.02
N LYS A 64 -9.15 -1.06 -7.39
CA LYS A 64 -8.19 -0.04 -6.91
C LYS A 64 -7.57 0.66 -8.10
N GLU A 65 -7.45 1.99 -8.00
CA GLU A 65 -6.95 2.83 -9.08
C GLU A 65 -6.04 3.93 -8.55
N GLY A 66 -4.99 4.26 -9.30
CA GLY A 66 -4.10 5.39 -9.03
C GLY A 66 -3.25 5.23 -7.77
N GLU A 67 -2.83 6.36 -7.21
CA GLU A 67 -1.99 6.42 -6.01
C GLU A 67 -2.80 6.12 -4.74
N TRP A 68 -2.38 5.08 -4.03
CA TRP A 68 -2.82 4.78 -2.69
C TRP A 68 -1.75 5.23 -1.71
N LYS A 69 -2.07 6.24 -0.91
CA LYS A 69 -1.13 6.87 0.03
C LYS A 69 -1.40 6.40 1.43
N PHE A 70 -0.34 6.28 2.21
CA PHE A 70 -0.38 5.86 3.61
C PHE A 70 0.34 6.88 4.48
N PHE A 71 -0.15 7.02 5.71
CA PHE A 71 0.39 7.93 6.71
C PHE A 71 0.50 7.21 8.04
N TYR A 72 1.54 7.54 8.79
CA TYR A 72 1.66 7.15 10.19
C TYR A 72 0.59 7.84 11.03
N PRO A 73 0.21 7.30 12.20
CA PRO A 73 -0.74 7.94 13.11
C PRO A 73 -0.33 9.35 13.57
N ASN A 74 0.97 9.68 13.48
CA ASN A 74 1.49 11.03 13.74
C ASN A 74 1.35 11.99 12.54
N GLY A 75 0.70 11.56 11.45
CA GLY A 75 0.47 12.31 10.23
C GLY A 75 1.64 12.31 9.24
N LYS A 76 2.80 11.73 9.59
CA LYS A 76 3.93 11.64 8.66
C LYS A 76 3.63 10.69 7.52
N TYR A 77 4.19 10.98 6.36
CA TYR A 77 4.05 10.16 5.18
C TYR A 77 4.72 8.79 5.38
N LEU A 78 3.96 7.71 5.15
CA LEU A 78 4.44 6.34 5.27
C LEU A 78 4.85 5.78 3.90
N GLY A 79 4.15 6.14 2.83
CA GLY A 79 4.47 5.66 1.49
C GLY A 79 3.27 5.59 0.55
N LEU A 80 3.47 4.96 -0.61
CA LEU A 80 2.42 4.71 -1.58
C LEU A 80 2.53 3.36 -2.28
N ASN A 81 1.43 2.98 -2.91
CA ASN A 81 1.38 2.00 -4.00
C ASN A 81 0.59 2.62 -5.16
N VAL A 82 1.00 2.36 -6.39
CA VAL A 82 0.19 2.71 -7.58
C VAL A 82 -0.57 1.47 -8.06
N PHE A 83 -1.87 1.63 -8.29
CA PHE A 83 -2.75 0.59 -8.81
C PHE A 83 -3.35 0.97 -10.16
N PHE A 84 -3.62 -0.04 -10.99
CA PHE A 84 -4.39 0.08 -12.22
C PHE A 84 -5.28 -1.15 -12.34
N GLU A 85 -6.60 -0.95 -12.46
CA GLU A 85 -7.58 -2.04 -12.56
C GLU A 85 -7.44 -3.10 -11.44
N GLY A 86 -7.07 -2.65 -10.24
CA GLY A 86 -6.96 -3.50 -9.05
C GLY A 86 -5.61 -4.18 -8.85
N GLU A 87 -4.72 -4.16 -9.85
CA GLU A 87 -3.36 -4.70 -9.77
C GLU A 87 -2.36 -3.59 -9.43
N LYS A 88 -1.27 -3.93 -8.72
CA LYS A 88 -0.15 -2.99 -8.54
C LYS A 88 0.52 -2.75 -9.88
N ASN A 89 0.61 -1.48 -10.27
CA ASN A 89 1.16 -1.07 -11.55
C ASN A 89 1.77 0.33 -11.44
N GLY A 90 3.09 0.40 -11.31
CA GLY A 90 3.84 1.63 -11.12
C GLY A 90 4.68 1.61 -9.85
N LYS A 91 4.95 2.82 -9.31
CA LYS A 91 5.87 3.01 -8.19
C LYS A 91 5.30 2.41 -6.89
N ILE A 92 6.21 1.91 -6.06
CA ILE A 92 5.98 1.67 -4.64
C ILE A 92 7.13 2.29 -3.85
N GLU A 93 6.79 2.89 -2.71
CA GLU A 93 7.77 3.42 -1.77
C GLU A 93 7.23 3.34 -0.35
N LYS A 94 8.14 3.19 0.60
CA LYS A 94 7.85 3.24 2.02
C LYS A 94 8.97 4.02 2.72
N TYR A 95 8.60 4.80 3.73
CA TYR A 95 9.50 5.61 4.54
C TYR A 95 9.41 5.17 5.99
N TYR A 96 10.50 5.31 6.72
CA TYR A 96 10.55 5.23 8.18
C TYR A 96 9.86 6.45 8.82
N GLU A 97 9.52 6.35 10.10
CA GLU A 97 8.92 7.47 10.85
C GLU A 97 9.83 8.71 10.96
N ASN A 98 11.14 8.55 10.77
CA ASN A 98 12.08 9.66 10.72
C ASN A 98 12.10 10.37 9.34
N GLY A 99 11.32 9.87 8.36
CA GLY A 99 11.22 10.41 7.02
C GLY A 99 12.27 9.88 6.03
N GLN A 100 13.18 9.02 6.46
CA GLN A 100 14.12 8.36 5.55
C GLN A 100 13.40 7.28 4.74
N LEU A 101 13.78 7.11 3.48
CA LEU A 101 13.25 6.05 2.63
C LEU A 101 13.62 4.69 3.24
N GLU A 102 12.67 3.78 3.37
CA GLU A 102 12.88 2.40 3.83
C GLU A 102 13.09 1.48 2.63
N PHE A 103 12.24 1.61 1.61
CA PHE A 103 12.46 0.97 0.31
C PHE A 103 11.72 1.69 -0.81
N GLU A 104 12.18 1.47 -2.03
CA GLU A 104 11.47 1.83 -3.25
C GLU A 104 11.62 0.76 -4.32
N GLY A 105 10.67 0.75 -5.26
CA GLY A 105 10.71 -0.12 -6.42
C GLY A 105 9.53 0.11 -7.35
N GLN A 106 9.34 -0.82 -8.27
CA GLN A 106 8.25 -0.77 -9.25
C GLN A 106 7.55 -2.11 -9.39
N TYR A 107 6.26 -2.03 -9.68
CA TYR A 107 5.40 -3.15 -10.04
C TYR A 107 4.87 -2.98 -11.46
N LYS A 108 4.61 -4.10 -12.13
CA LYS A 108 3.80 -4.19 -13.34
C LYS A 108 2.94 -5.43 -13.24
N ASN A 109 1.63 -5.25 -13.21
CA ASN A 109 0.63 -6.32 -13.08
C ASN A 109 0.96 -7.25 -11.89
N ASP A 110 1.08 -6.64 -10.70
CA ASP A 110 1.45 -7.30 -9.43
C ASP A 110 2.85 -7.94 -9.36
N ARG A 111 3.67 -7.82 -10.41
CA ARG A 111 5.03 -8.36 -10.44
C ARG A 111 6.06 -7.27 -10.23
N LYS A 112 7.03 -7.52 -9.36
CA LYS A 112 8.17 -6.62 -9.17
C LYS A 112 8.97 -6.51 -10.47
N ILE A 113 9.31 -5.30 -10.85
CA ILE A 113 10.18 -5.04 -12.00
C ILE A 113 11.23 -3.98 -11.65
N GLY A 114 12.31 -3.96 -12.42
CA GLY A 114 13.38 -3.00 -12.31
C GLY A 114 14.18 -3.13 -11.01
N GLU A 115 14.87 -2.06 -10.67
CA GLU A 115 15.69 -1.97 -9.46
C GLU A 115 14.82 -1.71 -8.23
N TRP A 116 15.09 -2.47 -7.18
CA TRP A 116 14.54 -2.32 -5.85
C TRP A 116 15.67 -2.00 -4.90
N LYS A 117 15.47 -0.98 -4.07
CA LYS A 117 16.44 -0.54 -3.08
C LYS A 117 15.83 -0.61 -1.70
N TRP A 118 16.65 -1.04 -0.74
CA TRP A 118 16.33 -1.00 0.68
C TRP A 118 17.40 -0.20 1.41
N PHE A 119 16.96 0.57 2.38
CA PHE A 119 17.80 1.47 3.14
C PHE A 119 17.62 1.21 4.64
N ASP A 120 18.60 1.58 5.45
CA ASP A 120 18.45 1.65 6.91
C ASP A 120 17.84 2.99 7.36
N GLU A 121 17.54 3.13 8.65
CA GLU A 121 17.00 4.38 9.21
C GLU A 121 17.96 5.57 9.10
N SER A 122 19.24 5.36 8.77
CA SER A 122 20.20 6.45 8.52
C SER A 122 20.25 6.84 7.03
N GLY A 123 19.47 6.18 6.17
CA GLY A 123 19.43 6.41 4.73
C GLY A 123 20.53 5.67 3.94
N ASN A 124 21.28 4.76 4.57
CA ASN A 124 22.28 3.98 3.86
C ASN A 124 21.62 2.82 3.11
N ILE A 125 22.03 2.58 1.86
CA ILE A 125 21.59 1.39 1.11
C ILE A 125 22.13 0.14 1.82
N ILE A 126 21.23 -0.75 2.18
CA ILE A 126 21.55 -2.06 2.78
C ILE A 126 21.36 -3.20 1.78
N ASP A 127 20.53 -3.01 0.75
CA ASP A 127 20.32 -4.01 -0.28
C ASP A 127 19.85 -3.39 -1.60
N THR A 128 20.20 -4.02 -2.71
CA THR A 128 19.70 -3.66 -4.04
C THR A 128 19.48 -4.94 -4.84
N GLN A 129 18.28 -5.08 -5.40
CA GLN A 129 17.89 -6.25 -6.19
C GLN A 129 17.23 -5.81 -7.49
N THR A 130 17.50 -6.51 -8.58
CA THR A 130 16.85 -6.27 -9.89
C THR A 130 15.87 -7.40 -10.20
N TYR A 131 14.69 -7.03 -10.70
CA TYR A 131 13.61 -7.96 -11.07
C TYR A 131 13.16 -7.74 -12.51
N ASP A 132 12.82 -8.82 -13.21
CA ASP A 132 12.29 -8.82 -14.58
C ASP A 132 10.79 -9.13 -14.66
N GLY A 133 10.14 -9.28 -13.50
CA GLY A 133 8.75 -9.70 -13.40
C GLY A 133 8.56 -11.21 -13.27
N THR A 134 9.62 -12.02 -13.27
CA THR A 134 9.54 -13.48 -13.13
C THR A 134 10.38 -14.04 -12.00
N GLN A 135 11.46 -13.36 -11.57
CA GLN A 135 12.27 -13.67 -10.37
C GLN A 135 13.34 -12.57 -10.09
N ILE A 136 14.18 -12.76 -9.06
CA ILE A 136 15.36 -11.90 -8.79
C ILE A 136 16.43 -12.22 -9.85
N GLU A 137 16.82 -11.26 -10.67
CA GLU A 137 17.89 -11.42 -11.66
C GLU A 137 19.29 -11.20 -11.07
N LYS A 138 19.40 -10.29 -10.08
CA LYS A 138 20.69 -9.94 -9.46
C LYS A 138 20.47 -9.32 -8.08
N SER A 139 21.31 -9.69 -7.12
CA SER A 139 21.33 -9.13 -5.76
C SER A 139 22.73 -8.61 -5.47
N ASP A 140 22.88 -7.30 -5.31
CA ASP A 140 24.11 -6.68 -4.83
C ASP A 140 23.87 -6.29 -3.36
N SER A 141 24.04 -7.27 -2.46
CA SER A 141 23.84 -7.04 -1.03
C SER A 141 25.12 -6.47 -0.41
N VAL A 142 25.09 -5.20 0.00
CA VAL A 142 26.11 -4.68 0.93
C VAL A 142 25.74 -5.21 2.31
N VAL A 143 26.23 -6.41 2.63
CA VAL A 143 25.93 -7.08 3.90
C VAL A 143 26.51 -6.27 5.06
N VAL A 144 25.76 -5.29 5.57
CA VAL A 144 25.89 -4.87 6.96
C VAL A 144 25.07 -5.88 7.75
N LYS A 145 25.72 -6.91 8.28
CA LYS A 145 25.10 -7.85 9.22
C LYS A 145 24.55 -7.06 10.41
N LYS A 146 23.24 -6.78 10.42
CA LYS A 146 22.49 -6.63 11.66
C LYS A 146 21.44 -7.72 11.74
N SER A 147 21.62 -8.54 12.77
CA SER A 147 20.70 -9.57 13.25
C SER A 147 19.29 -9.00 13.40
N GLY A 148 18.29 -9.61 12.77
CA GLY A 148 16.91 -9.50 13.22
C GLY A 148 15.83 -9.44 12.13
N SER A 149 15.01 -10.49 12.09
CA SER A 149 13.59 -10.47 11.71
C SER A 149 13.21 -10.24 10.23
N GLY A 150 13.20 -11.35 9.49
CA GLY A 150 12.13 -11.81 8.59
C GLY A 150 11.29 -10.78 7.82
N PHE A 151 11.38 -10.86 6.50
CA PHE A 151 10.47 -10.24 5.53
C PHE A 151 8.99 -10.55 5.86
N LEU A 152 8.19 -9.52 6.06
CA LEU A 152 6.76 -9.63 6.34
C LEU A 152 5.95 -9.22 5.13
N ASN A 153 4.83 -9.93 4.93
CA ASN A 153 3.80 -9.55 3.97
C ASN A 153 3.29 -8.13 4.29
N ILE A 154 3.07 -7.27 3.31
CA ILE A 154 2.63 -5.87 3.54
C ILE A 154 1.29 -5.84 4.30
N LEU A 155 0.42 -6.85 4.12
CA LEU A 155 -0.79 -7.03 4.93
C LEU A 155 -0.45 -7.33 6.40
N GLU A 156 0.59 -8.11 6.67
CA GLU A 156 1.11 -8.34 8.04
C GLU A 156 1.72 -7.07 8.65
N ILE A 157 2.33 -6.19 7.85
CA ILE A 157 2.91 -4.92 8.34
C ILE A 157 1.78 -3.95 8.76
N ILE A 158 0.75 -3.80 7.93
CA ILE A 158 -0.43 -2.99 8.26
C ILE A 158 -1.14 -3.57 9.50
N LEU A 159 -1.29 -4.89 9.58
CA LEU A 159 -1.84 -5.57 10.77
C LEU A 159 -0.92 -5.49 12.00
N ARG A 160 0.40 -5.33 11.84
CA ARG A 160 1.36 -5.15 12.94
C ARG A 160 1.34 -3.73 13.49
N ILE A 161 1.19 -2.70 12.65
CA ILE A 161 0.95 -1.33 13.11
C ILE A 161 -0.30 -1.26 14.02
N ILE A 162 -1.33 -2.07 13.71
CA ILE A 162 -2.55 -2.20 14.53
C ILE A 162 -2.30 -2.95 15.86
N ARG A 163 -1.28 -3.83 15.96
CA ARG A 163 -0.98 -4.64 17.16
C ARG A 163 0.04 -4.03 18.13
N VAL A 164 0.67 -2.91 17.80
CA VAL A 164 1.66 -2.25 18.68
C VAL A 164 1.02 -1.48 19.86
N PHE A 165 -0.31 -1.32 19.87
CA PHE A 165 -1.05 -0.76 21.01
C PHE A 165 -1.76 -1.84 21.82
N ARG A 166 -0.99 -2.63 22.58
CA ARG A 166 -1.51 -3.39 23.72
C ARG A 166 -0.59 -3.27 24.92
#